data_AF-A0A8T7H395-F1
#
_entry.id   AF-A0A8T7H395-F1
#
_cell.length_a   1.000
_cell.length_b   1.000
_cell.length_c   1.000
_cell.angle_alpha   90.00
_cell.angle_beta   90.00
_cell.angle_gamma   90.00
#
_symmetry.space_group_name_H-M   'P 1'
#
loop_
_entity.id
_entity.type
_entity.pdbx_description
1 polymer ?
#
loop_
_entity_poly.entity_id
_entity_poly.type
_entity_poly.pdbx_seq_one_letter_code
_entity_poly.pdbx_strand_id
1 'polypeptide(L)'
;MTPELGTLACTAAGGLVISVEAEVYRIAPEDVQGLIFAGRPAPVILSRVRHVRGVVTGEVTIEGHAALHPAGRAGSWVIPLVSFRRVIRGEAASAPLFPLLPEVGL
;
A
#
# COMPACT_ATOMS: atom_id res chain seq x y z
N MET A 1 17.65 2.34 15.59
CA MET A 1 17.26 2.38 14.16
C MET A 1 15.75 2.53 14.10
N THR A 2 15.26 3.63 13.55
CA THR A 2 13.82 3.86 13.33
C THR A 2 13.34 2.84 12.27
N PRO A 3 12.24 2.10 12.50
CA PRO A 3 11.69 1.24 11.46
C PRO A 3 11.24 2.09 10.28
N GLU A 4 11.55 1.67 9.06
CA GLU A 4 10.99 2.32 7.87
C GLU A 4 9.46 2.23 7.92
N LEU A 5 8.79 3.37 7.74
CA LEU A 5 7.31 3.47 7.75
C LEU A 5 6.65 2.72 6.58
N GLY A 6 7.46 2.16 5.70
CA GLY A 6 7.09 1.42 4.50
C GLY A 6 7.89 1.90 3.28
N THR A 7 8.03 1.05 2.27
CA THR A 7 8.75 1.35 1.03
C THR A 7 7.87 1.13 -0.19
N LEU A 8 8.05 1.98 -1.21
CA LEU A 8 7.47 1.81 -2.54
C LEU A 8 8.61 1.58 -3.53
N ALA A 9 8.58 0.47 -4.25
CA ALA A 9 9.60 0.10 -5.23
C ALA A 9 8.96 -0.31 -6.56
N CYS A 10 9.64 0.02 -7.66
CA CYS A 10 9.29 -0.50 -8.98
C CYS A 10 9.94 -1.88 -9.19
N THR A 11 9.19 -2.79 -9.79
CA THR A 11 9.72 -4.10 -10.22
C THR A 11 10.33 -4.00 -11.61
N ALA A 12 11.19 -4.96 -11.96
CA ALA A 12 11.74 -5.06 -13.31
C ALA A 12 10.66 -5.16 -14.41
N ALA A 13 9.48 -5.70 -14.07
CA ALA A 13 8.35 -5.83 -14.98
C ALA A 13 7.51 -4.54 -15.11
N GLY A 14 7.82 -3.47 -14.36
CA GLY A 14 7.06 -2.21 -14.38
C GLY A 14 5.87 -2.16 -13.42
N GLY A 15 5.65 -3.20 -12.61
CA GLY A 15 4.69 -3.18 -11.50
C GLY A 15 5.25 -2.50 -10.25
N LEU A 16 4.40 -2.22 -9.27
CA LEU A 16 4.80 -1.62 -7.99
C LEU A 16 4.75 -2.64 -6.85
N VAL A 17 5.68 -2.50 -5.90
CA VAL A 17 5.70 -3.22 -4.63
C VAL A 17 5.66 -2.20 -3.50
N ILE A 18 4.73 -2.40 -2.56
CA ILE A 18 4.58 -1.59 -1.36
C ILE A 18 4.86 -2.50 -0.16
N SER A 19 5.95 -2.27 0.55
CA SER A 19 6.29 -3.02 1.78
C SER A 19 5.88 -2.18 2.98
N VAL A 20 5.09 -2.73 3.90
CA VAL A 20 4.72 -2.06 5.16
C VAL A 20 4.84 -3.10 6.27
N GLU A 21 5.70 -2.84 7.25
CA GLU A 21 6.03 -3.81 8.31
C GLU A 21 6.39 -5.19 7.74
N ALA A 22 5.61 -6.23 8.01
CA ALA A 22 5.80 -7.59 7.50
C ALA A 22 4.95 -7.92 6.26
N GLU A 23 4.20 -6.96 5.73
CA GLU A 23 3.29 -7.16 4.60
C GLU A 23 3.83 -6.56 3.31
N VAL A 24 3.61 -7.27 2.21
CA VAL A 24 4.04 -6.86 0.87
C VAL A 24 2.83 -6.81 -0.04
N TYR A 25 2.48 -5.61 -0.48
CA TYR A 25 1.43 -5.35 -1.43
C TYR A 25 2.00 -5.10 -2.83
N ARG A 26 1.18 -5.33 -3.85
CA ARG A 26 1.59 -5.23 -5.26
C ARG A 26 0.51 -4.56 -6.10
N ILE A 27 0.94 -3.84 -7.12
CA ILE A 27 0.11 -3.38 -8.24
C ILE A 27 0.73 -3.94 -9.51
N ALA A 28 -0.07 -4.60 -10.34
CA ALA A 28 0.41 -5.25 -11.56
C ALA A 28 0.90 -4.22 -12.59
N PRO A 29 1.88 -4.56 -13.45
CA PRO A 29 2.40 -3.64 -14.46
C PRO A 29 1.32 -2.97 -15.32
N GLU A 30 0.33 -3.75 -15.77
CA GLU A 30 -0.80 -3.28 -16.58
C GLU A 30 -1.65 -2.24 -15.85
N ASP A 31 -1.86 -2.44 -14.54
CA ASP A 31 -2.64 -1.54 -13.70
C ASP A 31 -1.85 -0.27 -13.37
N VAL A 32 -0.52 -0.36 -13.24
CA VAL A 32 0.36 0.81 -13.05
C VAL A 32 0.29 1.72 -14.27
N GLN A 33 0.30 1.18 -15.49
CA GLN A 33 0.13 1.99 -16.69
C GLN A 33 -1.24 2.68 -16.73
N GLY A 34 -2.32 1.97 -16.42
CA GLY A 34 -3.66 2.53 -16.34
C GLY A 34 -3.78 3.64 -15.29
N LEU A 35 -3.12 3.45 -14.14
CA LEU A 35 -3.08 4.42 -13.05
C LEU A 35 -2.34 5.71 -13.45
N ILE A 36 -1.15 5.58 -14.03
CA ILE A 36 -0.29 6.74 -14.34
C ILE A 36 -0.82 7.52 -15.56
N PHE A 37 -1.15 6.82 -16.64
CA PHE A 37 -1.44 7.48 -17.92
C PHE A 37 -2.93 7.76 -18.15
N ALA A 38 -3.81 7.06 -17.46
CA ALA A 38 -5.26 7.21 -17.63
C ALA A 38 -5.99 7.55 -16.33
N GLY A 39 -5.29 7.71 -15.21
CA GLY A 39 -5.90 7.97 -13.89
C GLY A 39 -6.85 6.87 -13.43
N ARG A 40 -6.79 5.67 -14.03
CA ARG A 40 -7.70 4.57 -13.73
C ARG A 40 -7.33 4.00 -12.36
N PRO A 41 -8.28 3.83 -11.43
CA PRO A 41 -8.00 3.16 -10.17
C PRO A 41 -7.42 1.76 -10.41
N ALA A 42 -6.37 1.43 -9.67
CA ALA A 42 -5.62 0.19 -9.79
C ALA A 42 -5.74 -0.64 -8.51
N PRO A 43 -6.01 -1.95 -8.58
CA PRO A 43 -6.11 -2.80 -7.40
C PRO A 43 -4.76 -2.90 -6.68
N VAL A 44 -4.81 -2.85 -5.34
CA VAL A 44 -3.67 -3.12 -4.45
C VAL A 44 -3.85 -4.51 -3.86
N ILE A 45 -2.92 -5.39 -4.20
CA ILE A 45 -3.02 -6.82 -3.95
C ILE A 45 -2.05 -7.22 -2.85
N LEU A 46 -2.51 -7.99 -1.87
CA LEU A 46 -1.66 -8.60 -0.84
C LEU A 46 -1.51 -10.10 -1.14
N SER A 47 -0.26 -10.57 -1.21
CA SER A 47 0.06 -11.99 -1.30
C SER A 47 0.46 -12.51 0.07
N ARG A 48 -0.35 -13.40 0.66
CA ARG A 48 -0.02 -14.10 1.89
C ARG A 48 0.27 -15.56 1.60
N VAL A 49 1.36 -16.05 2.17
CA VAL A 49 1.64 -17.48 2.18
C VAL A 49 1.05 -18.06 3.47
N ARG A 50 0.10 -18.99 3.36
CA ARG A 50 -0.43 -19.75 4.50
C ARG A 50 0.00 -21.20 4.42
N HIS A 51 0.37 -21.77 5.56
CA HIS A 51 0.64 -23.19 5.68
C HIS A 51 -0.60 -23.84 6.31
N VAL A 52 -1.38 -24.55 5.50
CA VAL A 52 -2.57 -25.26 5.97
C VAL A 52 -2.26 -26.76 5.93
N ARG A 53 -2.21 -27.40 7.10
CA ARG A 53 -1.94 -28.85 7.24
C ARG A 53 -0.68 -29.33 6.50
N GLY A 54 0.38 -28.51 6.51
CA GLY A 54 1.66 -28.82 5.84
C GLY A 54 1.72 -28.45 4.36
N VAL A 55 0.62 -27.94 3.77
CA VAL A 55 0.58 -27.47 2.37
C VAL A 55 0.74 -25.95 2.32
N VAL A 56 1.72 -25.48 1.54
CA VAL A 56 1.91 -24.06 1.25
C VAL A 56 0.82 -23.60 0.29
N THR A 57 -0.07 -22.73 0.75
CA THR A 57 -1.17 -22.15 -0.04
C THR A 57 -0.96 -20.64 -0.12
N GLY A 58 -0.84 -20.10 -1.34
CA GLY A 58 -0.85 -18.67 -1.58
C GLY A 58 -2.28 -18.13 -1.58
N GLU A 59 -2.56 -17.15 -0.73
CA GLU A 59 -3.79 -16.36 -0.79
C GLU A 59 -3.45 -14.99 -1.41
N VAL A 60 -4.25 -14.60 -2.39
CA VAL A 60 -4.16 -13.29 -3.04
C VAL A 60 -5.46 -12.54 -2.73
N THR A 61 -5.35 -11.44 -1.99
CA THR A 61 -6.51 -10.58 -1.65
C THR A 61 -6.35 -9.19 -2.24
N ILE A 62 -7.46 -8.58 -2.65
CA ILE A 62 -7.51 -7.15 -2.96
C ILE A 62 -7.77 -6.43 -1.63
N GLU A 63 -6.78 -5.69 -1.16
CA GLU A 63 -6.88 -4.96 0.12
C GLU A 63 -7.31 -3.50 -0.08
N GLY A 64 -7.33 -3.02 -1.32
CA GLY A 64 -7.77 -1.66 -1.67
C GLY A 64 -7.53 -1.32 -3.15
N HIS A 65 -7.71 -0.05 -3.48
CA HIS A 65 -7.41 0.50 -4.80
C HIS A 65 -6.55 1.76 -4.66
N ALA A 66 -5.52 1.88 -5.49
CA ALA A 66 -4.75 3.10 -5.69
C ALA A 66 -5.45 3.96 -6.75
N ALA A 67 -5.46 5.27 -6.56
CA ALA A 67 -5.99 6.23 -7.54
C ALA A 67 -5.03 7.41 -7.67
N LEU A 68 -4.95 7.97 -8.87
CA LEU A 68 -4.14 9.16 -9.18
C LEU A 68 -5.06 10.29 -9.61
N HIS A 69 -4.85 11.49 -9.06
CA HIS A 69 -5.64 12.64 -9.43
C HIS A 69 -5.26 13.13 -10.86
N PRO A 70 -6.23 13.40 -11.76
CA PRO A 70 -5.97 13.73 -13.17
C PRO A 70 -5.06 14.94 -13.41
N ALA A 71 -5.01 15.88 -12.47
CA ALA A 71 -4.16 17.07 -12.58
C ALA A 71 -2.68 16.82 -12.20
N GLY A 72 -2.28 15.60 -11.85
CA GLY A 72 -0.93 15.30 -11.32
C GLY A 72 -0.60 15.97 -9.98
N ARG A 73 -1.48 16.86 -9.48
CA ARG A 73 -1.40 17.45 -8.16
C ARG A 73 -1.88 16.43 -7.14
N ALA A 74 -0.99 16.04 -6.24
CA ALA A 74 -1.32 15.30 -5.03
C ALA A 74 -2.30 16.12 -4.19
N GLY A 75 -3.60 15.90 -4.41
CA GLY A 75 -4.70 16.51 -3.67
C GLY A 75 -5.67 15.49 -3.07
N SER A 76 -5.33 14.20 -3.12
CA SER A 76 -6.02 13.16 -2.35
C SER A 76 -5.13 12.78 -1.18
N TRP A 77 -5.64 12.93 0.03
CA TRP A 77 -5.00 12.50 1.27
C TRP A 77 -4.39 11.11 1.09
N VAL A 78 -3.06 11.00 1.21
CA VAL A 78 -2.37 9.72 1.21
C VAL A 78 -2.57 9.13 2.59
N ILE A 79 -3.68 8.43 2.80
CA ILE A 79 -3.87 7.68 4.04
C ILE A 79 -3.00 6.43 3.93
N PRO A 80 -1.97 6.26 4.79
CA PRO A 80 -1.20 5.03 4.80
C PRO A 80 -2.16 3.84 4.98
N LEU A 81 -2.01 2.79 4.17
CA LEU A 81 -2.91 1.62 4.22
C LEU A 81 -2.99 1.02 5.63
N VAL A 82 -1.90 1.06 6.39
CA VAL A 82 -1.85 0.69 7.82
C VAL A 82 -2.75 1.55 8.69
N SER A 83 -2.72 2.87 8.53
CA SER A 83 -3.58 3.84 9.23
C SER A 83 -5.05 3.57 8.92
N PHE A 84 -5.37 3.33 7.65
CA PHE A 84 -6.72 2.98 7.22
C PHE A 84 -7.22 1.67 7.86
N ARG A 85 -6.42 0.60 7.81
CA ARG A 85 -6.78 -0.72 8.37
C ARG A 85 -7.02 -0.66 9.87
N ARG A 86 -6.16 0.03 10.63
CA ARG A 86 -6.32 0.16 12.09
C ARG A 86 -7.63 0.83 12.47
N VAL A 87 -8.03 1.88 11.75
CA VAL A 87 -9.29 2.58 12.01
C VAL A 87 -10.49 1.72 11.63
N ILE A 88 -10.49 1.09 10.45
CA ILE A 88 -11.60 0.25 9.99
C ILE A 88 -11.79 -1.01 10.84
N ARG A 89 -10.71 -1.56 11.43
CA ARG A 89 -10.78 -2.70 12.34
C ARG A 89 -11.09 -2.34 13.79
N GLY A 90 -11.23 -1.05 14.11
CA GLY A 90 -11.44 -0.58 15.48
C GLY A 90 -10.20 -0.68 16.38
N GLU A 91 -9.03 -0.91 15.81
CA GLU A 91 -7.74 -0.97 16.52
C GLU A 91 -7.19 0.43 16.85
N ALA A 92 -7.74 1.47 16.21
CA ALA A 92 -7.46 2.88 16.50
C ALA A 92 -8.71 3.73 16.30
N ALA A 93 -8.93 4.73 17.16
CA ALA A 93 -10.06 5.65 17.03
C ALA A 93 -9.91 6.62 15.84
N SER A 94 -8.69 6.95 15.45
CA SER A 94 -8.35 7.78 14.28
C SER A 94 -6.89 7.54 13.86
N ALA A 95 -6.49 8.05 12.69
CA ALA A 95 -5.11 7.99 12.22
C ALA A 95 -4.74 9.24 11.41
N PRO A 96 -3.48 9.71 11.45
CA PRO A 96 -3.07 10.92 10.76
C PRO A 96 -3.10 10.72 9.24
N LEU A 97 -3.56 11.75 8.53
CA LEU A 97 -3.68 11.79 7.06
C LEU A 97 -2.33 11.96 6.34
N PHE A 98 -1.26 12.19 7.11
CA PHE A 98 0.12 12.31 6.65
C PHE A 98 1.02 11.48 7.56
N PRO A 99 2.18 11.00 7.10
CA PRO A 99 3.17 10.43 7.99
C PRO A 99 3.56 11.48 9.03
N LEU A 100 3.62 11.08 10.31
CA LEU A 100 4.30 11.86 11.33
C LEU A 100 5.76 11.93 10.89
N LEU A 101 6.21 13.11 10.45
CA LEU A 101 7.63 13.35 10.28
C LEU A 101 8.29 13.03 11.63
N PRO A 102 9.43 12.31 11.65
CA PRO A 102 10.16 12.18 12.90
C PRO A 102 10.45 13.60 13.39
N GLU A 103 10.09 13.90 14.64
CA GLU A 103 10.59 15.08 15.33
C GLU A 103 12.11 14.94 15.31
N VAL A 104 12.75 15.63 14.37
CA VAL A 104 14.19 15.89 14.46
C VAL A 104 14.31 16.75 15.71
N GLY A 105 14.83 16.14 16.78
CA GLY A 105 15.07 16.82 18.04
C GLY A 105 15.78 18.16 17.81
N LEU A 106 15.15 19.21 18.31
CA LEU A 106 15.84 20.42 18.73
C LEU A 106 16.29 20.24 20.17
#